data_AF-A0A3B8RKF7-F1
#
_entry.id   AF-A0A3B8RKF7-F1
#
_cell.length_a   1.000
_cell.length_b   1.000
_cell.length_c   1.000
_cell.angle_alpha   90.00
_cell.angle_beta   90.00
_cell.angle_gamma   90.00
#
_symmetry.space_group_name_H-M   'P 1'
#
loop_
_entity.id
_entity.type
_entity.pdbx_description
1 polymer ?
#
loop_
_entity_poly.entity_id
_entity_poly.type
_entity_poly.pdbx_seq_one_letter_code
_entity_poly.pdbx_strand_id
1 'polypeptide(L)' 'SKQYIDISNDNFINPFVNLALDFTYKISPEFNLTLELNNLLNRKNYRWFEYEEMPLDLVFGLIYRW' A
#
# COMPACT_ATOMS: atom_id res chain seq x y z
N SER A 1 -0.61 19.11 3.90
CA SER A 1 -0.84 19.68 2.56
C SER A 1 -2.15 19.10 2.01
N LYS A 2 -2.93 19.86 1.24
CA LYS A 2 -4.16 19.35 0.60
C LYS A 2 -3.82 18.85 -0.81
N GLN A 3 -4.35 17.70 -1.20
CA GLN A 3 -4.21 17.15 -2.55
C GLN A 3 -5.53 17.37 -3.30
N TYR A 4 -5.53 18.27 -4.28
CA TYR A 4 -6.68 18.52 -5.13
C TYR A 4 -6.75 17.49 -6.27
N ILE A 5 -7.97 17.13 -6.66
CA ILE A 5 -8.22 16.12 -7.71
C ILE A 5 -8.87 16.71 -8.96
N ASP A 6 -9.11 18.00 -8.96
CA ASP A 6 -9.72 18.77 -10.04
C ASP A 6 -8.94 20.06 -10.34
N ILE A 7 -9.08 20.55 -11.57
CA ILE A 7 -8.39 21.77 -12.03
C ILE A 7 -8.93 23.01 -11.30
N SER A 8 -10.21 22.99 -10.90
CA SER A 8 -10.85 24.09 -10.16
C SER A 8 -10.48 24.12 -8.67
N ASN A 9 -9.85 23.07 -8.13
CA ASN A 9 -9.52 22.91 -6.71
C ASN A 9 -10.74 22.90 -5.78
N ASP A 10 -11.92 22.50 -6.26
CA ASP A 10 -13.12 22.39 -5.44
C ASP A 10 -13.13 21.06 -4.66
N ASN A 11 -12.50 20.03 -5.22
CA ASN A 11 -12.47 18.68 -4.66
C ASN A 11 -11.06 18.32 -4.19
N PHE A 12 -10.96 17.80 -2.97
CA PHE A 12 -9.68 17.40 -2.39
C PHE A 12 -9.80 16.09 -1.62
N ILE A 13 -8.69 15.36 -1.60
CA ILE A 13 -8.55 14.15 -0.79
C ILE A 13 -8.06 14.56 0.60
N ASN A 14 -8.75 14.07 1.63
CA ASN A 14 -8.30 14.25 3.00
C ASN A 14 -6.97 13.53 3.22
N PRO A 15 -6.00 14.18 3.88
CA PRO A 15 -4.74 13.53 4.19
C PRO A 15 -5.00 12.29 5.05
N PHE A 16 -4.36 11.19 4.68
CA PHE A 16 -4.44 9.94 5.40
C PHE A 16 -3.02 9.43 5.71
N VAL A 17 -2.93 8.57 6.71
CA VAL A 17 -1.72 7.84 7.05
C VAL A 17 -1.97 6.39 6.71
N ASN A 18 -1.11 5.82 5.88
CA ASN A 18 -1.12 4.40 5.56
C ASN A 18 0.09 3.74 6.22
N LEU A 19 -0.16 2.85 7.19
CA LEU A 19 0.86 2.05 7.84
C LEU A 19 1.03 0.74 7.06
N ALA A 20 2.25 0.48 6.61
CA ALA A 20 2.63 -0.75 5.92
C ALA A 20 3.83 -1.41 6.61
N LEU A 21 3.89 -2.73 6.52
CA LEU A 21 5.01 -3.55 6.97
C LEU A 21 5.45 -4.48 5.83
N ASP A 22 6.76 -4.56 5.61
CA ASP A 22 7.38 -5.46 4.65
C ASP A 22 8.35 -6.37 5.42
N PHE A 23 8.15 -7.68 5.28
CA PHE A 23 9.03 -8.70 5.80
C PHE A 23 9.63 -9.48 4.64
N THR A 24 10.96 -9.56 4.63
CA THR A 24 11.69 -10.47 3.75
C THR A 24 12.52 -11.43 4.60
N TYR A 25 12.31 -12.73 4.39
CA TYR A 25 13.05 -13.80 5.06
C TYR A 25 13.83 -14.64 4.04
N LYS A 26 15.16 -14.69 4.20
CA LYS A 26 16.03 -15.49 3.35
C LYS A 26 16.05 -16.93 3.84
N ILE A 27 15.46 -17.86 3.07
CA ILE A 27 15.46 -19.29 3.40
C ILE A 27 16.76 -19.96 2.94
N SER A 28 17.23 -19.62 1.73
CA SER A 28 18.46 -20.14 1.14
C SER A 28 19.15 -19.04 0.31
N PRO A 29 20.37 -19.26 -0.22
CA PRO A 29 21.00 -18.30 -1.12
C PRO A 29 20.13 -17.87 -2.31
N GLU A 30 19.30 -18.79 -2.81
CA GLU A 30 18.47 -18.65 -4.00
C GLU A 30 17.02 -18.26 -3.69
N PHE A 31 16.53 -18.50 -2.47
CA PHE A 31 15.11 -18.33 -2.11
C PHE A 31 14.89 -17.33 -0.97
N ASN A 32 14.00 -16.37 -1.20
CA ASN A 32 13.46 -15.47 -0.18
C ASN A 32 11.94 -15.59 -0.10
N LEU A 33 11.38 -15.63 1.10
CA LEU A 33 9.97 -15.37 1.36
C LEU A 33 9.76 -13.88 1.55
N THR A 34 8.65 -13.37 1.02
CA THR A 34 8.19 -12.01 1.26
C THR A 34 6.78 -12.02 1.84
N LEU A 35 6.52 -11.09 2.75
CA LEU A 35 5.20 -10.80 3.28
C LEU A 35 5.05 -9.29 3.37
N GLU A 36 4.12 -8.76 2.59
CA GLU A 36 3.75 -7.35 2.60
C GLU A 36 2.36 -7.21 3.23
N LEU A 37 2.26 -6.30 4.19
CA LEU A 37 1.02 -5.94 4.86
C LEU A 37 0.80 -4.44 4.65
N ASN A 38 -0.16 -4.08 3.81
CA ASN A 38 -0.50 -2.71 3.48
C ASN A 38 -1.81 -2.30 4.15
N ASN A 39 -1.93 -1.01 4.49
CA ASN A 39 -3.13 -0.46 5.12
C ASN A 39 -3.52 -1.13 6.44
N LEU A 40 -2.54 -1.38 7.32
CA LEU A 40 -2.76 -2.01 8.63
C LEU A 40 -3.73 -1.26 9.55
N LEU A 41 -3.97 0.03 9.28
CA LEU A 41 -4.94 0.84 10.02
C LEU A 41 -6.39 0.64 9.53
N ASN A 42 -6.60 -0.18 8.49
CA ASN A 42 -7.89 -0.49 7.90
C ASN A 42 -8.70 0.76 7.52
N ARG A 43 -8.02 1.75 6.93
CA ARG A 43 -8.62 3.04 6.57
C ARG A 43 -9.03 3.05 5.10
N LYS A 44 -10.10 3.79 4.80
CA LYS A 44 -10.51 4.07 3.42
C LYS A 44 -9.55 5.09 2.83
N ASN A 45 -8.54 4.61 2.10
CA ASN A 45 -7.55 5.45 1.44
C ASN A 45 -8.00 5.70 0.01
N TYR A 46 -7.98 6.96 -0.42
CA TYR A 46 -8.33 7.35 -1.78
C TYR A 46 -7.09 7.93 -2.45
N ARG A 47 -6.67 7.40 -3.59
CA ARG A 47 -5.50 7.95 -4.33
C ARG A 47 -5.89 8.82 -5.53
N TRP A 48 -7.00 8.51 -6.23
CA TRP A 48 -7.44 9.19 -7.45
C TRP A 48 -8.96 9.13 -7.63
N PHE A 49 -9.64 10.26 -7.83
CA PHE A 49 -11.06 10.29 -8.25
C PHE A 49 -11.96 9.28 -7.51
N GLU A 50 -11.79 9.18 -6.19
CA GLU A 50 -12.53 8.26 -5.31
C GLU A 50 -12.22 6.76 -5.48
N TYR A 51 -11.12 6.39 -6.13
CA TYR A 51 -10.61 5.01 -6.12
C TYR A 51 -10.19 4.64 -4.69
N GLU A 52 -11.02 3.83 -4.03
CA GLU A 52 -10.78 3.25 -2.71
C GLU A 52 -9.74 2.13 -2.83
N GLU A 53 -8.60 2.31 -2.20
CA GLU A 53 -7.62 1.24 -2.07
C GLU A 53 -8.15 0.12 -1.17
N MET A 54 -7.61 -1.08 -1.35
CA MET A 54 -8.02 -2.22 -0.56
C MET A 54 -7.79 -1.94 0.94
N PRO A 55 -8.79 -2.18 1.80
CA PRO A 55 -8.78 -1.68 3.17
C PRO A 55 -7.76 -2.40 4.06
N LEU A 56 -7.49 -3.68 3.83
CA LEU A 56 -6.31 -4.39 4.34
C LEU A 56 -5.79 -5.24 3.19
N ASP A 57 -4.52 -5.07 2.85
CA ASP A 57 -3.90 -5.79 1.75
C ASP A 57 -2.72 -6.62 2.25
N LEU A 58 -2.76 -7.92 1.92
CA LEU A 58 -1.81 -8.92 2.37
C LEU A 58 -1.29 -9.66 1.15
N VAL A 59 0.00 -9.52 0.89
CA VAL A 59 0.67 -10.17 -0.22
C VAL A 59 1.76 -11.07 0.32
N PHE A 60 1.67 -12.35 0.00
CA PHE A 60 2.71 -13.34 0.30
C PHE A 60 3.43 -13.73 -0.98
N GLY A 61 4.76 -13.80 -0.93
CA GLY A 61 5.59 -14.11 -2.09
C GLY A 61 6.75 -15.04 -1.80
N LEU A 62 7.25 -15.67 -2.87
CA LEU A 62 8.49 -16.43 -2.90
C LEU A 62 9.31 -15.91 -4.07
N ILE A 63 10.50 -15.38 -3.79
CA ILE A 63 11.44 -14.89 -4.79
C ILE A 63 12.54 -15.93 -4.96
N TYR A 64 12.70 -16.41 -6.19
CA TYR A 64 13.81 -17.25 -6.62
C TYR A 64 14.84 -16.43 -7.42
N ARG A 65 16.13 -16.61 -7.13
CA ARG A 65 17.25 -16.00 -7.89
C ARG A 65 18.27 -17.10 -8.20
N TRP A 66 18.53 -17.33 -9.50
CA TRP A 66 19.59 -18.23 -9.97
C TRP A 66 20.94 -17.50 -10.06
#